data_AF-A0A920MSJ5-F1
#
_entry.id   AF-A0A920MSJ5-F1
#
_cell.length_a   1.000
_cell.length_b   1.000
_cell.length_c   1.000
_cell.angle_alpha   90.00
_cell.angle_beta   90.00
_cell.angle_gamma   90.00
#
_symmetry.space_group_name_H-M   'P 1'
#
loop_
_entity.id
_entity.type
_entity.pdbx_description
1 polymer ?
#
loop_
_entity_poly.entity_id
_entity_poly.type
_entity_poly.pdbx_seq_one_letter_code
_entity_poly.pdbx_strand_id
1 'polypeptide(L)' 'MDILIIKILMGTPFRRALEENLIDTSRSSQIGLRGPLYDLEDYQMSTEAGLLAIPGPELHKIGNQKAIQMIKERAGNGPA' A
#
# COMPACT_ATOMS: atom_id res chain seq x y z
N MET A 1 32.27 1.57 -1.71
CA MET A 1 32.08 1.28 -0.27
C MET A 1 30.63 0.88 -0.14
N ASP A 2 30.34 -0.35 -0.53
CA ASP A 2 28.98 -0.89 -0.55
C ASP A 2 28.64 -1.31 0.86
N ILE A 3 28.16 -0.36 1.65
CA ILE A 3 27.39 -0.68 2.84
C ILE A 3 26.33 -1.68 2.39
N LEU A 4 26.34 -2.83 3.05
CA LEU A 4 25.41 -3.93 2.88
C LEU A 4 23.98 -3.37 3.00
N ILE A 5 23.40 -2.93 1.88
CA ILE A 5 21.97 -2.59 1.81
C ILE A 5 21.26 -3.92 1.95
N ILE A 6 20.89 -4.26 3.18
CA ILE A 6 20.08 -5.45 3.45
C ILE A 6 18.70 -5.18 2.83
N LYS A 7 18.51 -5.64 1.60
CA LYS A 7 17.27 -5.46 0.84
C LYS A 7 16.10 -6.27 1.40
N ILE A 8 16.38 -7.30 2.20
CA ILE A 8 15.40 -8.25 2.75
C ILE A 8 15.25 -8.01 4.24
N LEU A 9 14.19 -7.29 4.62
CA LEU A 9 13.82 -6.95 5.98
C LEU A 9 12.29 -7.07 6.08
N MET A 10 11.76 -7.10 7.31
CA MET A 10 10.31 -7.19 7.53
C MET A 10 9.51 -6.10 6.78
N GLY A 11 10.07 -4.89 6.65
CA GLY A 11 9.42 -3.75 5.99
C GLY A 11 9.58 -3.69 4.47
N THR A 12 10.35 -4.57 3.84
CA THR A 12 10.63 -4.49 2.39
C THR A 12 9.85 -5.42 1.45
N PRO A 13 8.99 -6.39 1.87
CA PRO A 13 8.46 -7.39 0.95
C PRO A 13 7.63 -6.77 -0.19
N PHE A 14 6.70 -5.86 0.13
CA PHE A 14 5.86 -5.20 -0.88
C PHE A 14 6.66 -4.26 -1.78
N ARG A 15 7.71 -3.63 -1.26
CA ARG A 15 8.61 -2.81 -2.09
C ARG A 15 9.36 -3.65 -3.11
N ARG A 16 9.87 -4.82 -2.73
CA ARG A 16 10.52 -5.75 -3.68
C ARG A 16 9.51 -6.27 -4.71
N ALA A 17 8.32 -6.65 -4.27
CA ALA A 17 7.26 -7.13 -5.16
C ALA A 17 6.79 -6.07 -6.17
N LEU A 18 6.77 -4.79 -5.80
CA LEU A 18 6.51 -3.68 -6.73
C LEU A 18 7.64 -3.50 -7.75
N GLU A 19 8.90 -3.52 -7.30
CA GLU A 19 10.08 -3.41 -8.17
C GLU A 19 10.16 -4.58 -9.19
N GLU A 20 9.71 -5.77 -8.79
CA GLU A 20 9.65 -6.98 -9.63
C GLU A 20 8.34 -7.12 -10.42
N ASN A 21 7.42 -6.14 -10.35
CA ASN A 21 6.12 -6.16 -11.03
C ASN A 21 5.24 -7.38 -10.70
N LEU A 22 5.33 -7.88 -9.46
CA LEU A 22 4.55 -9.03 -8.97
C LEU A 22 3.17 -8.63 -8.44
N ILE A 23 2.90 -7.33 -8.31
CA ILE A 23 1.64 -6.79 -7.79
C ILE A 23 0.93 -6.05 -8.91
N ASP A 24 -0.30 -6.46 -9.22
CA ASP A 24 -1.19 -5.63 -10.02
C ASP A 24 -1.70 -4.47 -9.16
N THR A 25 -1.03 -3.32 -9.26
CA THR A 25 -1.35 -2.14 -8.47
C THR A 25 -2.69 -1.54 -8.86
N SER A 26 -3.19 -1.80 -10.07
CA SER A 26 -4.53 -1.39 -10.51
C SER A 26 -5.64 -2.09 -9.73
N ARG A 27 -5.37 -3.24 -9.09
CA ARG A 27 -6.33 -4.03 -8.33
C ARG A 27 -6.01 -4.16 -6.83
N SER A 28 -4.91 -3.56 -6.38
CA SER A 28 -4.39 -3.73 -5.03
C SER A 28 -4.61 -2.49 -4.17
N SER A 29 -4.76 -2.70 -2.86
CA SER A 29 -5.08 -1.65 -1.90
C SER A 29 -4.23 -1.74 -0.63
N GLN A 30 -3.80 -0.60 -0.09
CA GLN A 30 -3.15 -0.47 1.22
C GLN A 30 -4.06 0.32 2.17
N ILE A 31 -4.43 -0.30 3.29
CA ILE A 31 -5.48 0.22 4.19
C ILE A 31 -4.92 0.38 5.61
N GLY A 32 -5.18 1.52 6.23
CA GLY A 32 -4.91 1.75 7.65
C GLY A 32 -3.50 2.21 8.00
N LEU A 33 -2.74 2.75 7.03
CA LEU A 33 -1.43 3.37 7.30
C LEU A 33 -1.58 4.48 8.35
N ARG A 34 -0.80 4.42 9.43
CA ARG A 34 -0.92 5.29 10.61
C ARG A 34 0.38 5.30 11.42
N GLY A 35 0.45 6.22 12.38
CA GLY A 35 1.63 6.43 13.22
C GLY A 35 2.61 7.44 12.62
N PRO A 36 3.67 7.81 13.36
CA PRO A 36 4.73 8.63 12.80
C PRO A 36 5.43 7.84 11.69
N LEU A 37 5.49 8.43 10.51
CA LEU A 37 6.36 7.93 9.44
C LEU A 37 7.74 8.57 9.57
N TYR A 38 8.72 7.99 8.89
CA TYR A 38 10.09 8.52 8.89
C TYR A 38 10.18 9.76 8.01
N ASP A 39 9.43 9.79 6.91
CA ASP A 39 9.30 10.96 6.03
C ASP A 39 7.86 11.21 5.56
N LEU A 40 7.60 12.39 5.02
CA LEU A 40 6.28 12.75 4.46
C LEU A 40 5.99 11.98 3.16
N GLU A 41 7.02 11.72 2.35
CA GLU A 41 6.91 10.94 1.11
C GLU A 41 6.47 9.50 1.37
N ASP A 42 6.71 8.96 2.58
CA ASP A 42 6.26 7.62 2.96
C ASP A 42 4.73 7.49 2.94
N TYR A 43 3.99 8.59 3.10
CA TYR A 43 2.53 8.58 2.95
C TYR A 43 2.08 8.43 1.49
N GLN A 44 2.92 8.84 0.53
CA GLN A 44 2.59 8.93 -0.88
C GLN A 44 3.00 7.68 -1.65
N MET A 45 3.97 6.90 -1.14
CA MET A 45 4.51 5.70 -1.80
C MET A 45 3.41 4.78 -2.37
N SER A 46 2.36 4.51 -1.60
CA SER A 46 1.29 3.61 -2.04
C SER A 46 0.51 4.19 -3.23
N THR A 47 0.21 5.48 -3.18
CA THR A 47 -0.53 6.18 -4.24
C THR A 47 0.35 6.34 -5.49
N GLU A 48 1.62 6.67 -5.33
CA GLU A 48 2.60 6.76 -6.42
C GLU A 48 2.83 5.41 -7.10
N ALA A 49 2.82 4.32 -6.33
CA ALA A 49 2.85 2.95 -6.87
C ALA A 49 1.55 2.55 -7.59
N GLY A 50 0.48 3.37 -7.52
CA GLY A 50 -0.80 3.11 -8.18
C GLY A 50 -1.80 2.31 -7.34
N LEU A 51 -1.50 2.03 -6.08
CA LEU A 51 -2.41 1.33 -5.16
C LEU A 51 -3.58 2.24 -4.74
N LEU A 52 -4.70 1.63 -4.37
CA LEU A 52 -5.71 2.34 -3.57
C LEU A 52 -5.16 2.50 -2.15
N ALA A 53 -4.89 3.72 -1.72
CA ALA A 53 -4.45 4.00 -0.36
C ALA A 53 -5.60 4.60 0.47
N ILE A 54 -5.93 3.98 1.60
CA ILE A 54 -6.85 4.56 2.60
C ILE A 54 -6.09 4.67 3.93
N PRO A 55 -5.52 5.84 4.26
CA PRO A 55 -4.85 6.06 5.54
C PRO A 55 -5.79 5.84 6.73
N GLY A 56 -5.23 5.50 7.90
CA GLY A 56 -6.00 5.24 9.12
C GLY A 56 -6.99 6.35 9.51
N PRO A 57 -6.61 7.64 9.47
CA PRO A 57 -7.54 8.74 9.72
C PRO A 57 -8.71 8.79 8.74
N GLU A 58 -8.45 8.54 7.45
CA GLU A 58 -9.49 8.52 6.42
C GLU A 58 -10.40 7.30 6.59
N LEU A 59 -9.84 6.13 6.93
CA LEU A 59 -10.60 4.93 7.24
C LEU A 59 -11.61 5.15 8.37
N HIS A 60 -11.20 5.84 9.45
CA HIS A 60 -12.12 6.21 10.53
C HIS A 60 -13.21 7.19 10.09
N LYS A 61 -12.90 8.11 9.18
CA LYS A 61 -13.84 9.11 8.67
C LYS A 61 -14.89 8.50 7.73
N ILE A 62 -14.48 7.66 6.78
CA ILE A 62 -15.40 7.04 5.82
C ILE A 62 -16.14 5.82 6.37
N GLY A 63 -15.57 5.19 7.41
CA GLY A 63 -16.11 3.98 8.03
C GLY A 63 -15.89 2.71 7.22
N ASN A 64 -15.99 1.56 7.91
CA ASN A 64 -15.67 0.25 7.35
C ASN A 64 -16.53 -0.11 6.13
N GLN A 65 -17.82 0.23 6.13
CA GLN A 65 -18.72 -0.09 5.01
C GLN A 65 -18.25 0.55 3.71
N LYS A 66 -17.91 1.85 3.74
CA LYS A 66 -17.44 2.56 2.54
C LYS A 66 -16.07 2.06 2.10
N ALA A 67 -15.17 1.81 3.05
CA ALA A 67 -13.84 1.27 2.74
C ALA A 67 -13.94 -0.11 2.06
N ILE A 68 -14.77 -1.01 2.58
CA ILE A 68 -15.00 -2.34 1.98
C ILE A 68 -15.56 -2.21 0.56
N GLN A 69 -16.50 -1.30 0.33
CA GLN A 69 -17.03 -1.03 -1.01
C GLN A 69 -15.89 -0.64 -1.97
N MET A 70 -15.06 0.33 -1.60
CA MET A 70 -13.94 0.81 -2.42
C MET A 70 -12.90 -0.30 -2.69
N ILE A 71 -12.59 -1.12 -1.68
CA ILE A 71 -11.67 -2.26 -1.82
C ILE A 71 -12.22 -3.29 -2.80
N LYS A 72 -13.52 -3.61 -2.72
CA LYS A 72 -14.18 -4.54 -3.64
C LYS A 72 -14.21 -3.99 -5.08
N GLU A 73 -14.53 -2.71 -5.24
CA GLU A 73 -14.50 -2.03 -6.54
C GLU A 73 -13.08 -2.05 -7.15
N ARG A 74 -12.05 -1.79 -6.34
CA ARG A 74 -10.65 -1.85 -6.79
C ARG A 74 -10.23 -3.27 -7.18
N ALA A 75 -10.57 -4.26 -6.36
CA ALA A 75 -10.20 -5.65 -6.61
C ALA A 75 -10.92 -6.23 -7.84
N GLY A 76 -12.17 -5.83 -8.12
CA GLY A 76 -12.94 -6.38 -9.24
C GLY A 76 -13.07 -7.91 -9.19
N ASN A 77 -13.14 -8.56 -10.36
CA ASN A 77 -13.47 -10.00 -10.51
C ASN A 77 -12.30 -10.89 -10.98
N GLY A 78 -11.06 -10.45 -10.83
CA GLY A 78 -9.90 -11.26 -11.24
C GLY A 78 -9.42 -12.19 -10.12
N PRO A 79 -8.23 -12.79 -10.28
CA PRO A 79 -7.76 -13.85 -9.39
C PRO A 79 -7.64 -13.37 -7.95
N ALA A 80 -7.87 -14.32 -7.04
CA ALA A 80 -7.60 -14.17 -5.61
C ALA A 80 -6.10 -14.26 -5.33
#